data_AF-A0A2K3MWN6-F1
#
_entry.id   AF-A0A2K3MWN6-F1
#
_cell.length_a   1.000
_cell.length_b   1.000
_cell.length_c   1.000
_cell.angle_alpha   90.00
_cell.angle_beta   90.00
_cell.angle_gamma   90.00
#
_symmetry.space_group_name_H-M   'P 1'
#
loop_
_entity.id
_entity.type
_entity.pdbx_description
1 polymer ?
#
loop_
_entity_poly.entity_id
_entity_poly.type
_entity_poly.pdbx_seq_one_letter_code
_entity_poly.pdbx_strand_id
1 'polypeptide(L)'
;MNKPSCSLFLLSFLIVTLFVAEIHGSKQSRALDKLQKSKFNANSQIDMSHFKAQKNILLDAMIHSQDGMKEKDRIEKLPGQPNVKFSQYGGYVTVDKFAGRAFYYYFVEAAHSKETLPLLLWLNGG
;
A
#
# COMPACT_ATOMS: atom_id res chain seq x y z
N MET A 1 -18.44 -5.55 -59.38
CA MET A 1 -19.15 -5.12 -58.15
C MET A 1 -18.71 -6.01 -57.01
N ASN A 2 -17.79 -5.56 -56.15
CA ASN A 2 -17.41 -6.26 -54.92
C ASN A 2 -16.62 -5.30 -54.02
N LYS A 3 -17.19 -4.86 -52.89
CA LYS A 3 -16.42 -4.32 -51.76
C LYS A 3 -16.96 -4.82 -50.41
N PRO A 4 -16.78 -6.11 -50.07
CA PRO A 4 -17.00 -6.61 -48.71
C PRO A 4 -15.82 -6.33 -47.76
N SER A 5 -14.70 -5.79 -48.28
CA SER A 5 -13.42 -5.74 -47.55
C SER A 5 -13.45 -4.86 -46.29
N CYS A 6 -14.13 -3.70 -46.30
CA CYS A 6 -14.10 -2.76 -45.18
C CYS A 6 -14.84 -3.28 -43.93
N SER A 7 -15.95 -4.01 -44.11
CA SER A 7 -16.75 -4.56 -43.01
C SER A 7 -16.02 -5.69 -42.26
N LEU A 8 -15.31 -6.56 -42.99
CA LEU A 8 -14.49 -7.62 -42.39
C LEU A 8 -13.31 -7.06 -41.58
N PHE A 9 -12.67 -5.98 -42.03
CA PHE A 9 -11.61 -5.33 -41.26
C PHE A 9 -12.13 -4.70 -39.97
N LEU A 10 -13.29 -4.04 -40.00
CA LEU A 10 -13.90 -3.46 -38.81
C LEU A 10 -14.32 -4.53 -37.80
N LEU A 11 -14.91 -5.64 -38.28
CA LEU A 11 -15.28 -6.76 -37.42
C LEU A 11 -14.05 -7.43 -36.81
N SER A 12 -12.98 -7.63 -37.58
CA SER A 12 -11.71 -8.16 -37.09
C SER A 12 -11.09 -7.23 -36.03
N PHE A 13 -11.10 -5.91 -36.26
CA PHE A 13 -10.59 -4.94 -35.31
C PHE A 13 -11.42 -4.94 -34.00
N LEU A 14 -12.75 -5.00 -34.11
CA LEU A 14 -13.66 -5.12 -32.96
C LEU A 14 -13.35 -6.39 -32.15
N ILE A 15 -13.19 -7.53 -32.82
CA ILE A 15 -12.86 -8.81 -32.19
C ILE A 15 -11.51 -8.72 -31.47
N VAL A 16 -10.47 -8.15 -32.10
CA VAL A 16 -9.15 -7.98 -31.47
C VAL A 16 -9.23 -7.05 -30.25
N THR A 17 -10.00 -5.97 -30.29
CA THR A 17 -10.18 -5.09 -29.12
C THR A 17 -10.91 -5.76 -27.95
N LEU A 18 -11.86 -6.66 -28.23
CA LEU A 18 -12.55 -7.44 -27.20
C LEU A 18 -11.60 -8.45 -26.54
N PHE A 19 -10.68 -9.06 -27.28
CA PHE A 19 -9.69 -9.99 -26.71
C PHE A 19 -8.56 -9.30 -25.93
N VAL A 20 -8.15 -8.09 -26.32
CA VAL A 20 -7.09 -7.35 -25.61
C VAL A 20 -7.54 -6.89 -24.21
N ALA A 21 -8.85 -6.66 -24.01
CA ALA A 21 -9.39 -6.22 -22.73
C ALA A 21 -9.23 -7.25 -21.58
N GLU A 22 -9.10 -8.54 -21.88
CA GLU A 22 -9.07 -9.60 -20.86
C GLU A 22 -7.68 -9.96 -20.30
N ILE A 23 -6.59 -9.40 -20.82
CA ILE A 23 -5.26 -10.02 -20.60
C ILE A 23 -4.48 -9.48 -19.38
N HIS A 24 -4.87 -8.35 -18.77
CA HIS A 24 -3.98 -7.71 -17.77
C HIS A 24 -4.33 -8.02 -16.28
N GLY A 25 -5.61 -8.14 -15.92
CA GLY A 25 -6.02 -8.30 -14.51
C GLY A 25 -5.88 -9.72 -13.93
N SER A 26 -5.83 -10.75 -14.78
CA SER A 26 -5.93 -12.15 -14.32
C SER A 26 -4.69 -12.62 -13.55
N LYS A 27 -3.51 -12.05 -13.83
CA LYS A 27 -2.25 -12.50 -13.22
C LYS A 27 -2.14 -12.07 -11.76
N GLN A 28 -2.48 -10.81 -11.47
CA GLN A 28 -2.43 -10.24 -10.12
C GLN A 28 -3.49 -10.86 -9.22
N SER A 29 -4.73 -11.02 -9.72
CA SER A 29 -5.81 -11.69 -8.97
C SER A 29 -5.45 -13.13 -8.58
N ARG A 30 -4.85 -13.90 -9.50
CA ARG A 30 -4.35 -15.26 -9.17
C ARG A 30 -3.20 -15.25 -8.17
N ALA A 31 -2.29 -14.27 -8.25
CA ALA A 31 -1.20 -14.14 -7.29
C ALA A 31 -1.74 -13.81 -5.89
N LEU A 32 -2.73 -12.92 -5.80
CA LEU A 32 -3.41 -12.57 -4.56
C LEU A 32 -4.18 -13.77 -3.98
N ASP A 33 -4.92 -14.51 -4.80
CA ASP A 33 -5.64 -15.72 -4.38
C ASP A 33 -4.67 -16.79 -3.82
N LYS A 34 -3.53 -17.01 -4.50
CA LYS A 34 -2.47 -17.89 -4.00
C LYS A 34 -1.91 -17.41 -2.66
N LEU A 35 -1.61 -16.12 -2.53
CA LEU A 35 -1.10 -15.54 -1.29
C LEU A 35 -2.11 -15.70 -0.15
N GLN A 36 -3.39 -15.42 -0.38
CA GLN A 36 -4.45 -15.58 0.61
C GLN A 36 -4.58 -17.04 1.05
N LYS A 37 -4.59 -18.00 0.11
CA LYS A 37 -4.61 -19.43 0.43
C LYS A 37 -3.40 -19.86 1.23
N SER A 38 -2.21 -19.40 0.86
CA SER A 38 -0.98 -19.65 1.62
C SER A 38 -1.03 -19.03 3.01
N LYS A 39 -1.65 -17.85 3.18
CA LYS A 39 -1.77 -17.17 4.48
C LYS A 39 -2.62 -17.93 5.48
N PHE A 40 -3.74 -18.52 5.04
CA PHE A 40 -4.67 -19.23 5.92
C PHE A 40 -4.48 -20.75 5.94
N ASN A 41 -3.42 -21.27 5.32
CA ASN A 41 -3.08 -22.69 5.41
C ASN A 41 -2.52 -23.00 6.81
N ALA A 42 -2.99 -24.09 7.44
CA ALA A 42 -2.53 -24.52 8.76
C ALA A 42 -1.00 -24.78 8.84
N ASN A 43 -0.37 -25.11 7.70
CA ASN A 43 1.09 -25.32 7.59
C ASN A 43 1.82 -24.10 6.99
N SER A 44 1.25 -22.90 7.09
CA SER A 44 1.87 -21.69 6.55
C SER A 44 3.12 -21.30 7.32
N GLN A 45 4.17 -20.87 6.59
CA GLN A 45 5.34 -20.21 7.17
C GLN A 45 5.11 -18.72 7.43
N ILE A 46 3.92 -18.19 7.14
CA ILE A 46 3.59 -16.79 7.38
C ILE A 46 3.31 -16.61 8.87
N ASP A 47 4.19 -15.87 9.55
CA ASP A 47 3.98 -15.48 10.93
C ASP A 47 2.77 -14.53 11.04
N MET A 48 1.75 -14.99 11.76
CA MET A 48 0.55 -14.21 12.11
C MET A 48 0.51 -13.84 13.59
N SER A 49 1.60 -14.09 14.33
CA SER A 49 1.72 -13.67 15.71
C SER A 49 1.71 -12.15 15.81
N HIS A 50 1.44 -11.66 17.02
CA HIS A 50 1.40 -10.22 17.27
C HIS A 50 2.77 -9.61 16.96
N PHE A 51 2.79 -8.62 16.07
CA PHE A 51 4.03 -7.92 15.72
C PHE A 51 4.68 -7.37 16.99
N LYS A 52 5.93 -7.76 17.22
CA LYS A 52 6.75 -7.25 18.30
C LYS A 52 7.90 -6.49 17.68
N ALA A 53 7.85 -5.16 17.80
CA ALA A 53 8.92 -4.31 17.29
C ALA A 53 10.25 -4.72 17.94
N GLN A 54 11.19 -5.17 17.11
CA GLN A 54 12.49 -5.62 17.57
C GLN A 54 13.42 -4.40 17.65
N LYS A 55 13.77 -3.98 18.87
CA LYS A 55 14.71 -2.89 19.09
C LYS A 55 16.14 -3.41 18.89
N ASN A 56 16.64 -3.32 17.67
CA ASN A 56 18.02 -3.68 17.34
C ASN A 56 18.96 -2.53 17.70
N ILE A 57 19.86 -2.75 18.66
CA ILE A 57 20.80 -1.73 19.19
C ILE A 57 21.71 -1.15 18.09
N LEU A 58 22.10 -1.96 17.10
CA LEU A 58 22.91 -1.49 15.95
C LEU A 58 22.11 -0.60 14.99
N LEU A 59 20.79 -0.78 14.91
CA LEU A 59 19.92 0.02 14.07
C LEU A 59 19.73 1.42 14.67
N ASP A 60 19.76 1.55 16.00
CA ASP A 60 19.65 2.82 16.74
C ASP A 60 20.87 3.75 16.52
N ALA A 61 22.02 3.18 16.14
CA ALA A 61 23.20 3.97 15.74
C ALA A 61 23.08 4.54 14.31
N MET A 62 22.31 3.89 13.42
CA MET A 62 22.07 4.32 12.04
C MET A 62 20.77 5.12 11.87
N ILE A 63 19.75 4.81 12.67
CA ILE A 63 18.42 5.44 12.69
C ILE A 63 18.39 6.35 13.92
N HIS A 64 18.28 7.67 13.70
CA HIS A 64 18.10 8.60 14.81
C HIS A 64 16.87 8.21 15.65
N SER A 65 16.99 8.31 16.98
CA SER A 65 15.82 8.16 17.85
C SER A 65 14.72 9.09 17.37
N GLN A 66 13.56 8.50 17.03
CA GLN A 66 12.38 9.23 16.61
C GLN A 66 11.46 9.58 17.79
N ASP A 67 11.97 9.45 19.02
CA ASP A 67 11.21 9.77 20.22
C ASP A 67 10.74 11.24 20.18
N GLY A 68 9.44 11.43 20.35
CA GLY A 68 8.81 12.75 20.32
C GLY A 68 8.67 13.38 18.92
N MET A 69 9.16 12.77 17.85
CA MET A 69 8.96 13.27 16.47
C MET A 69 7.48 13.22 16.08
N LYS A 70 6.75 12.17 16.49
CA LYS A 70 5.33 11.99 16.16
C LYS A 70 4.49 13.22 16.48
N GLU A 71 4.65 13.83 17.66
CA GLU A 71 3.82 14.98 18.02
C GLU A 71 4.19 16.23 17.21
N LYS A 72 5.45 16.35 16.76
CA LYS A 72 5.87 17.42 15.83
C LYS A 72 5.31 17.22 14.42
N ASP A 73 5.06 15.97 14.04
CA ASP A 73 4.46 15.59 12.76
C ASP A 73 2.92 15.72 12.75
N ARG A 74 2.31 16.17 13.86
CA ARG A 74 0.86 16.27 13.98
C ARG A 74 0.29 17.30 13.01
N ILE A 75 -0.69 16.87 12.23
CA ILE A 75 -1.43 17.73 11.31
C ILE A 75 -2.72 18.18 12.00
N GLU A 76 -2.81 19.48 12.31
CA GLU A 76 -4.00 20.04 12.95
C GLU A 76 -5.22 19.98 12.03
N LYS A 77 -5.06 20.44 10.78
CA LYS A 77 -6.12 20.42 9.77
C LYS A 77 -5.53 20.51 8.36
N LEU A 78 -6.04 19.69 7.45
CA LEU A 78 -5.68 19.78 6.04
C LEU A 78 -6.55 20.84 5.32
N PRO A 79 -6.05 21.49 4.25
CA PRO A 79 -6.86 22.37 3.42
C PRO A 79 -8.12 21.67 2.90
N GLY A 80 -9.29 22.27 3.10
CA GLY A 80 -10.58 21.70 2.69
C GLY A 80 -11.09 20.54 3.56
N GLN A 81 -10.39 20.18 4.64
CA GLN A 81 -10.81 19.07 5.49
C GLN A 81 -12.08 19.42 6.28
N PRO A 82 -13.12 18.57 6.27
CA PRO A 82 -14.25 18.70 7.17
C PRO A 82 -13.81 18.45 8.63
N ASN A 83 -14.70 18.68 9.59
CA ASN A 83 -14.38 18.35 10.98
C ASN A 83 -14.25 16.84 11.15
N VAL A 84 -13.09 16.39 11.63
CA VAL A 84 -12.76 14.98 11.87
C VAL A 84 -12.49 14.72 13.34
N LYS A 85 -12.72 13.47 13.78
CA LYS A 85 -12.55 13.04 15.18
C LYS A 85 -11.32 12.14 15.39
N PHE A 86 -10.41 12.11 14.42
CA PHE A 86 -9.17 11.34 14.49
C PHE A 86 -7.96 12.26 14.50
N SER A 87 -6.86 11.79 15.07
CA SER A 87 -5.55 12.41 14.93
C SER A 87 -4.88 11.94 13.64
N GLN A 88 -4.17 12.85 12.99
CA GLN A 88 -3.44 12.59 11.75
C GLN A 88 -2.04 13.20 11.84
N TYR A 89 -1.09 12.54 11.21
CA TYR A 89 0.32 12.82 11.31
C TYR A 89 0.97 12.68 9.93
N GLY A 90 1.91 13.55 9.60
CA GLY A 90 2.67 13.49 8.36
C GLY A 90 4.08 13.97 8.57
N GLY A 91 5.06 13.16 8.17
CA GLY A 91 6.47 13.42 8.45
C GLY A 91 7.40 12.50 7.71
N TYR A 92 8.68 12.55 8.08
CA TYR A 92 9.75 11.79 7.44
C TYR A 92 10.42 10.83 8.41
N VAL A 93 10.63 9.59 7.97
CA VAL A 93 11.42 8.58 8.65
C VAL A 93 12.71 8.36 7.86
N THR A 94 13.85 8.74 8.45
CA THR A 94 15.17 8.53 7.86
C THR A 94 15.50 7.04 7.86
N VAL A 95 15.81 6.50 6.68
CA VAL A 95 16.14 5.08 6.48
C VAL A 95 17.62 4.85 6.16
N ASP A 96 18.30 5.86 5.63
CA ASP A 96 19.74 5.85 5.42
C ASP A 96 20.28 7.27 5.58
N LYS A 97 20.96 7.50 6.70
CA LYS A 97 21.53 8.81 7.03
C LYS A 97 22.69 9.19 6.09
N PHE A 98 23.54 8.24 5.73
CA PHE A 98 24.74 8.51 4.92
C PHE A 98 24.38 8.88 3.49
N ALA A 99 23.35 8.23 2.95
CA ALA A 99 22.82 8.57 1.64
C ALA A 99 21.74 9.67 1.67
N GLY A 100 21.40 10.21 2.84
CA GLY A 100 20.36 11.22 3.00
C GLY A 100 18.96 10.77 2.57
N ARG A 101 18.63 9.47 2.68
CA ARG A 101 17.34 8.92 2.26
C ARG A 101 16.36 8.86 3.43
N ALA A 102 15.14 9.34 3.19
CA ALA A 102 14.01 9.25 4.10
C ALA A 102 12.73 8.90 3.35
N PHE A 103 11.83 8.18 4.01
CA PHE A 103 10.46 7.97 3.53
C PHE A 103 9.51 8.97 4.16
N TYR A 104 8.65 9.56 3.34
CA TYR A 104 7.49 10.28 3.84
C TYR A 104 6.41 9.29 4.27
N TYR A 105 5.72 9.58 5.37
CA TYR A 105 4.54 8.84 5.80
C TYR A 105 3.36 9.79 6.04
N TYR A 106 2.16 9.25 5.86
CA TYR A 106 0.91 9.86 6.33
C TYR A 106 0.15 8.82 7.14
N PHE A 107 -0.08 9.11 8.42
CA PHE A 107 -0.68 8.20 9.38
C PHE A 107 -1.93 8.81 10.00
N VAL A 108 -3.00 8.03 10.07
CA VAL A 108 -4.27 8.41 10.68
C VAL A 108 -4.59 7.40 11.78
N GLU A 109 -4.83 7.89 12.99
CA GLU A 109 -5.28 7.05 14.09
C GLU A 109 -6.75 6.66 13.89
N ALA A 110 -7.15 5.51 14.45
CA ALA A 110 -8.56 5.17 14.48
C ALA A 110 -9.37 6.22 15.27
N ALA A 111 -10.53 6.60 14.76
CA ALA A 111 -11.38 7.60 15.42
C ALA A 111 -11.90 7.13 16.80
N HIS A 112 -12.02 5.82 17.00
CA HIS A 112 -12.45 5.19 18.25
C HIS A 112 -11.52 4.02 18.58
N SER A 113 -11.31 3.74 19.87
CA SER A 113 -10.53 2.58 20.34
C SER A 113 -9.12 2.45 19.74
N LYS A 114 -8.46 3.59 19.49
CA LYS A 114 -7.15 3.65 18.82
C LYS A 114 -6.03 2.87 19.52
N GLU A 115 -6.10 2.72 20.84
CA GLU A 115 -5.09 1.98 21.61
C GLU A 115 -5.22 0.45 21.45
N THR A 116 -6.36 -0.03 20.96
CA THR A 116 -6.64 -1.47 20.83
C THR A 116 -6.77 -1.94 19.39
N LEU A 117 -6.98 -1.03 18.44
CA LEU A 117 -7.09 -1.37 17.02
C LEU A 117 -5.71 -1.58 16.40
N PRO A 118 -5.59 -2.55 15.46
CA PRO A 118 -4.30 -2.90 14.88
C PRO A 118 -3.76 -1.79 13.98
N LEU A 119 -2.43 -1.76 13.82
CA LEU A 119 -1.76 -0.92 12.84
C LEU A 119 -1.88 -1.54 11.44
N LEU A 120 -2.33 -0.76 10.46
CA LEU A 120 -2.34 -1.12 9.04
C LEU A 120 -1.29 -0.29 8.29
N LEU A 121 -0.32 -0.97 7.68
CA LEU A 121 0.62 -0.34 6.75
C LEU A 121 0.09 -0.51 5.32
N TRP A 122 -0.18 0.60 4.64
CA TRP A 122 -0.60 0.62 3.24
C TRP A 122 0.57 1.03 2.35
N LEU A 123 1.00 0.13 1.45
CA LEU A 123 2.05 0.38 0.48
C LEU A 123 1.44 0.33 -0.92
N ASN A 124 1.50 1.46 -1.63
CA ASN A 124 1.14 1.49 -3.04
C ASN A 124 2.26 0.87 -3.88
N GLY A 125 1.88 0.25 -5.00
CA GLY A 125 2.82 -0.22 -6.01
C GLY A 125 2.98 0.77 -7.16
N GLY A 126 3.43 0.21 -8.29
CA GLY A 126 3.58 0.80 -9.61
C GLY A 126 3.87 -0.30 -10.60
#